data_AF-A0A1C4W1J0-F1
#
_entry.id   AF-A0A1C4W1J0-F1
#
_cell.length_a   1.000
_cell.length_b   1.000
_cell.length_c   1.000
_cell.angle_alpha   90.00
_cell.angle_beta   90.00
_cell.angle_gamma   90.00
#
_symmetry.space_group_name_H-M   'P 1'
#
loop_
_entity.id
_entity.type
_entity.pdbx_description
1 polymer ?
#
loop_
_entity_poly.entity_id
_entity_poly.type
_entity_poly.pdbx_seq_one_letter_code
_entity_poly.pdbx_strand_id
1 'polypeptide(L)'
;MGGRIPTEPQLVAALGVGRNTVREAVRALVHAGVLECRQGSGTYVVSTDELAPVVARRLTDDRMTEVVEVRRAFEVEAARLAALRRTPEDLAALDGALAAREAAWRAGRVDEFVEADAALHTAVVNAAHNGMLAELYASVGAALRSTISQATGDALEPERYVDHARLVDAIRLGDPALAAREAGAFLEPSPGE
;
A
#
# COMPACT_ATOMS: atom_id res chain seq x y z
N MET A 1 -9.79 5.84 11.50
CA MET A 1 -8.67 6.79 11.32
C MET A 1 -9.23 8.21 11.25
N GLY A 2 -8.47 9.24 11.67
CA GLY A 2 -8.94 10.64 11.66
C GLY A 2 -9.67 11.12 12.92
N GLY A 3 -9.76 10.29 13.96
CA GLY A 3 -10.35 10.70 15.24
C GLY A 3 -9.45 11.68 15.99
N ARG A 4 -10.04 12.76 16.51
CA ARG A 4 -9.37 13.67 17.43
C ARG A 4 -9.21 12.98 18.78
N ILE A 5 -7.99 12.93 19.32
CA ILE A 5 -7.79 12.40 20.68
C ILE A 5 -8.25 13.42 21.73
N PRO A 6 -8.62 12.99 22.95
CA PRO A 6 -8.92 13.90 24.05
C PRO A 6 -7.77 14.87 24.33
N THR A 7 -8.08 16.02 24.91
CA THR A 7 -7.06 17.00 25.31
C THR A 7 -6.17 16.46 26.43
N GLU A 8 -4.96 17.00 26.59
CA GLU A 8 -4.03 16.54 27.66
C GLU A 8 -4.68 16.48 29.05
N PRO A 9 -5.49 17.47 29.52
CA PRO A 9 -6.17 17.38 30.81
C PRO A 9 -7.17 16.23 30.87
N GLN A 10 -7.89 15.94 29.79
CA GLN A 10 -8.83 14.83 29.72
C GLN A 10 -8.11 13.49 29.74
N LEU A 11 -6.95 13.38 29.09
CA LEU A 11 -6.10 12.19 29.13
C LEU A 11 -5.50 11.96 30.52
N VAL A 12 -5.07 13.02 31.21
CA VAL A 12 -4.62 12.92 32.62
C VAL A 12 -5.72 12.34 33.50
N ALA A 13 -6.95 12.85 33.37
CA ALA A 13 -8.09 12.37 34.14
C ALA A 13 -8.48 10.92 33.79
N ALA A 14 -8.47 10.57 32.50
CA ALA A 14 -8.87 9.25 32.03
C ALA A 14 -7.84 8.15 32.34
N LEU A 15 -6.54 8.47 32.29
CA LEU A 15 -5.45 7.50 32.44
C LEU A 15 -4.85 7.49 33.86
N GLY A 16 -5.15 8.48 34.69
CA GLY A 16 -4.64 8.57 36.07
C GLY A 16 -3.13 8.81 36.15
N VAL A 17 -2.50 9.32 35.08
CA VAL A 17 -1.06 9.57 35.01
C VAL A 17 -0.73 11.07 35.07
N GLY A 18 0.49 11.39 35.49
CA GLY A 18 0.94 12.78 35.61
C GLY A 18 0.94 13.53 34.28
N ARG A 19 0.70 14.85 34.32
CA ARG A 19 0.63 15.71 33.13
C ARG A 19 1.90 15.67 32.27
N ASN A 20 3.07 15.63 32.89
CA ASN A 20 4.34 15.49 32.15
C ASN A 20 4.39 14.16 31.40
N THR A 21 3.95 13.05 32.02
CA THR A 21 3.90 11.73 31.38
C THR A 21 2.97 11.72 30.16
N VAL A 22 1.76 12.29 30.29
CA VAL A 22 0.83 12.42 29.15
C VAL A 22 1.47 13.23 28.02
N ARG A 23 2.07 14.37 28.33
CA ARG A 23 2.68 15.24 27.32
C ARG A 23 3.83 14.55 26.58
N GLU A 24 4.71 13.85 27.30
CA GLU A 24 5.83 13.14 26.66
C GLU A 24 5.32 11.95 25.84
N ALA A 25 4.28 11.22 26.28
CA ALA A 25 3.68 10.16 25.49
C ALA A 25 3.05 10.69 24.19
N VAL A 26 2.28 11.79 24.25
CA VAL A 26 1.72 12.44 23.06
C VAL A 26 2.83 12.92 22.13
N ARG A 27 3.90 13.53 22.65
CA ARG A 27 5.06 13.95 21.84
C ARG A 27 5.76 12.79 21.17
N ALA A 28 5.98 11.67 21.88
CA ALA A 28 6.59 10.48 21.33
C ALA A 28 5.75 9.91 20.18
N LEU A 29 4.42 9.84 20.35
CA LEU A 29 3.50 9.38 19.31
C LEU A 29 3.41 10.33 18.11
N VAL A 30 3.52 11.65 18.34
CA VAL A 30 3.65 12.64 17.25
C VAL A 30 4.97 12.45 16.51
N HIS A 31 6.07 12.23 17.22
CA HIS A 31 7.37 11.99 16.61
C HIS A 31 7.43 10.68 15.81
N ALA A 32 6.78 9.64 16.31
CA ALA A 32 6.57 8.36 15.62
C ALA A 32 5.68 8.50 14.38
N GLY A 33 4.89 9.58 14.27
CA GLY A 33 3.99 9.83 13.15
C GLY A 33 2.65 9.09 13.27
N VAL A 34 2.32 8.57 14.46
CA VAL A 34 1.02 7.98 14.79
C VAL A 34 -0.03 9.08 15.05
N LEU A 35 0.42 10.20 15.61
CA LEU A 35 -0.39 11.39 15.87
C LEU A 35 0.10 12.59 15.07
N GLU A 36 -0.82 13.49 14.72
CA GLU A 36 -0.51 14.81 14.15
C GLU A 36 -1.11 15.90 15.02
N CYS A 37 -0.30 16.90 15.40
CA CYS A 37 -0.74 18.07 16.13
C CYS A 37 -1.07 19.21 15.16
N ARG A 38 -2.35 19.57 15.05
CA ARG A 38 -2.82 20.69 14.22
C ARG A 38 -3.05 21.90 15.11
N GLN A 39 -2.24 22.95 14.91
CA GLN A 39 -2.30 24.16 15.73
C GLN A 39 -3.72 24.76 15.73
N GLY A 40 -4.26 25.04 16.93
CA GLY A 40 -5.62 25.57 17.11
C GLY A 40 -6.76 24.56 16.93
N SER A 41 -6.49 23.36 16.41
CA SER A 41 -7.51 22.35 16.10
C SER A 41 -7.45 21.13 17.02
N GLY A 42 -6.25 20.71 17.45
CA GLY A 42 -6.05 19.58 18.36
C GLY A 42 -5.14 18.50 17.78
N THR A 43 -5.11 17.33 18.41
CA THR A 43 -4.26 16.21 18.03
C THR A 43 -5.11 15.09 17.44
N TYR A 44 -4.66 14.51 16.33
CA TYR A 44 -5.44 13.55 15.53
C TYR A 44 -4.64 12.27 15.30
N VAL A 45 -5.33 11.13 15.27
CA VAL A 45 -4.74 9.85 14.85
C VAL A 45 -4.61 9.82 13.34
N VAL A 46 -3.37 9.84 12.85
CA VAL A 46 -3.04 9.85 11.42
C VAL A 46 -2.51 8.51 10.91
N SER A 47 -1.96 7.68 11.79
CA SER A 47 -1.60 6.29 11.49
C SER A 47 -1.90 5.43 12.71
N THR A 48 -2.26 4.18 12.50
CA THR A 48 -2.26 3.13 13.53
C THR A 48 -1.07 2.20 13.41
N ASP A 49 -0.24 2.41 12.38
CA ASP A 49 0.99 1.69 12.09
C ASP A 49 2.19 2.64 12.31
N GLU A 50 3.14 2.21 13.13
CA GLU A 50 4.37 2.97 13.41
C GLU A 50 5.37 2.91 12.25
N LEU A 51 5.29 1.90 11.39
CA LEU A 51 6.20 1.72 10.25
C LEU A 51 5.82 2.61 9.07
N ALA A 52 4.52 2.77 8.77
CA ALA A 52 4.08 3.57 7.63
C ALA A 52 4.67 5.00 7.58
N PRO A 53 4.67 5.80 8.67
CA PRO A 53 5.27 7.14 8.67
C PRO A 53 6.80 7.12 8.53
N VAL A 54 7.46 6.04 8.96
CA VAL A 54 8.91 5.87 8.89
C VAL A 54 9.36 5.53 7.47
N VAL A 55 8.59 4.66 6.80
CA VAL A 55 8.76 4.36 5.38
C VAL A 55 8.47 5.61 4.57
N ALA A 56 7.32 6.26 4.78
CA ALA A 56 6.93 7.45 4.01
C ALA A 56 8.00 8.56 4.03
N ARG A 57 8.65 8.79 5.17
CA ARG A 57 9.77 9.75 5.29
C ARG A 57 11.02 9.38 4.50
N ARG A 58 11.19 8.10 4.14
CA ARG A 58 12.30 7.57 3.33
C ARG A 58 11.95 7.40 1.85
N LEU A 59 10.69 7.61 1.48
CA LEU A 59 10.24 7.61 0.09
C LEU A 59 10.60 8.96 -0.52
N THR A 60 11.82 9.06 -0.99
CA THR A 60 12.37 10.20 -1.71
C THR A 60 12.66 9.79 -3.15
N ASP A 61 12.60 10.75 -4.08
CA ASP A 61 12.73 10.47 -5.52
C ASP A 61 14.05 9.76 -5.87
N ASP A 62 15.13 10.05 -5.14
CA ASP A 62 16.46 9.43 -5.28
C ASP A 62 16.51 7.96 -4.83
N ARG A 63 15.46 7.44 -4.18
CA ARG A 63 15.37 6.06 -3.69
C ARG A 63 14.31 5.23 -4.43
N MET A 64 13.71 5.77 -5.49
CA MET A 64 12.60 5.13 -6.18
C MET A 64 12.95 3.76 -6.76
N THR A 65 14.17 3.58 -7.28
CA THR A 65 14.65 2.26 -7.75
C THR A 65 14.66 1.23 -6.63
N GLU A 66 15.22 1.58 -5.47
CA GLU A 66 15.25 0.68 -4.30
C GLU A 66 13.83 0.35 -3.80
N VAL A 67 12.91 1.32 -3.89
CA VAL A 67 11.50 1.11 -3.54
C VAL A 67 10.85 0.09 -4.47
N VAL A 68 11.10 0.18 -5.78
CA VAL A 68 10.60 -0.79 -6.76
C VAL A 68 11.18 -2.18 -6.49
N GLU A 69 12.45 -2.30 -6.14
CA GLU A 69 13.08 -3.57 -5.77
C GLU A 69 12.42 -4.23 -4.54
N VAL A 70 12.14 -3.45 -3.49
CA VAL A 70 11.46 -3.94 -2.29
C VAL A 70 10.01 -4.34 -2.60
N ARG A 71 9.29 -3.52 -3.38
CA ARG A 71 7.95 -3.86 -3.85
C ARG A 71 7.95 -5.17 -4.61
N ARG A 72 8.90 -5.36 -5.52
CA ARG A 72 9.05 -6.61 -6.28
C ARG A 72 9.27 -7.81 -5.37
N ALA A 73 10.10 -7.68 -4.34
CA ALA A 73 10.31 -8.77 -3.38
C ALA A 73 9.00 -9.18 -2.69
N PHE A 74 8.16 -8.21 -2.31
CA PHE A 74 6.86 -8.49 -1.71
C PHE A 74 5.84 -9.05 -2.70
N GLU A 75 5.68 -8.42 -3.85
CA GLU A 75 4.61 -8.75 -4.81
C GLU A 75 4.85 -10.09 -5.50
N VAL A 76 6.10 -10.45 -5.79
CA VAL A 76 6.46 -11.76 -6.35
C VAL A 76 6.16 -12.89 -5.36
N GLU A 77 6.57 -12.73 -4.09
CA GLU A 77 6.30 -13.74 -3.06
C GLU A 77 4.80 -13.80 -2.71
N ALA A 78 4.13 -12.64 -2.66
CA ALA A 78 2.69 -12.56 -2.50
C ALA A 78 1.95 -13.33 -3.60
N ALA A 79 2.27 -13.09 -4.87
CA ALA A 79 1.64 -13.77 -6.00
C ALA A 79 1.87 -15.30 -5.94
N ARG A 80 3.09 -15.71 -5.63
CA ARG A 80 3.44 -17.13 -5.45
C ARG A 80 2.59 -17.79 -4.35
N LEU A 81 2.46 -17.13 -3.20
CA LEU A 81 1.66 -17.62 -2.07
C LEU A 81 0.16 -17.57 -2.36
N ALA A 82 -0.30 -16.51 -3.03
CA ALA A 82 -1.68 -16.33 -3.42
C ALA A 82 -2.14 -17.48 -4.32
N ALA A 83 -1.36 -17.84 -5.33
CA ALA A 83 -1.65 -19.00 -6.19
C ALA A 83 -1.81 -20.31 -5.39
N LEU A 84 -1.13 -20.47 -4.25
CA LEU A 84 -1.25 -21.65 -3.41
C LEU A 84 -2.43 -21.60 -2.43
N ARG A 85 -2.84 -20.40 -2.00
CA ARG A 85 -3.68 -20.20 -0.81
C ARG A 85 -5.03 -19.54 -1.08
N ARG A 86 -5.20 -18.89 -2.23
CA ARG A 86 -6.44 -18.21 -2.65
C ARG A 86 -7.70 -19.06 -2.40
N THR A 87 -8.72 -18.36 -1.93
CA THR A 87 -10.11 -18.81 -1.75
C THR A 87 -10.99 -18.29 -2.89
N PRO A 88 -12.22 -18.82 -3.06
CA PRO A 88 -13.19 -18.25 -4.01
C PRO A 88 -13.47 -16.76 -3.76
N GLU A 89 -13.50 -16.33 -2.51
CA GLU A 89 -13.69 -14.94 -2.12
C GLU A 89 -12.53 -14.05 -2.57
N ASP A 90 -11.28 -14.53 -2.45
CA ASP A 90 -10.10 -13.82 -2.94
C ASP A 90 -10.14 -13.66 -4.46
N LEU A 91 -10.57 -14.70 -5.19
CA LEU A 91 -10.70 -14.63 -6.65
C LEU A 91 -11.75 -13.61 -7.07
N ALA A 92 -12.89 -13.56 -6.38
CA ALA A 92 -13.91 -12.54 -6.62
C ALA A 92 -13.37 -11.11 -6.35
N ALA A 93 -12.57 -10.94 -5.30
CA ALA A 93 -11.93 -9.65 -5.00
C ALA A 93 -10.91 -9.25 -6.07
N LEU A 94 -10.08 -10.18 -6.54
CA LEU A 94 -9.13 -9.96 -7.64
C LEU A 94 -9.85 -9.59 -8.94
N ASP A 95 -10.92 -10.29 -9.28
CA ASP A 95 -11.73 -10.02 -10.47
C ASP A 95 -12.36 -8.63 -10.41
N GLY A 96 -12.89 -8.24 -9.26
CA GLY A 96 -13.45 -6.91 -9.03
C GLY A 96 -12.41 -5.80 -9.16
N ALA A 97 -11.23 -5.98 -8.56
CA ALA A 97 -10.15 -5.01 -8.64
C ALA A 97 -9.61 -4.85 -10.06
N LEU A 98 -9.40 -5.98 -10.77
CA LEU A 98 -8.97 -5.97 -12.17
C LEU A 98 -10.02 -5.28 -13.06
N ALA A 99 -11.31 -5.59 -12.89
CA ALA A 99 -12.36 -4.95 -13.66
C ALA A 99 -12.44 -3.43 -13.44
N ALA A 100 -12.28 -2.97 -12.19
CA ALA A 100 -12.25 -1.54 -11.85
C ALA A 100 -11.06 -0.84 -12.52
N ARG A 101 -9.88 -1.45 -12.46
CA ARG A 101 -8.65 -0.95 -13.10
C ARG A 101 -8.84 -0.80 -14.61
N GLU A 102 -9.34 -1.83 -15.27
CA GLU A 102 -9.57 -1.81 -16.72
C GLU A 102 -10.67 -0.81 -17.13
N ALA A 103 -11.66 -0.59 -16.28
CA ALA A 103 -12.67 0.43 -16.50
C ALA A 103 -12.10 1.85 -16.38
N ALA A 104 -11.23 2.10 -15.41
CA ALA A 104 -10.53 3.38 -15.28
C ALA A 104 -9.60 3.63 -16.47
N TRP A 105 -8.87 2.60 -16.92
CA TRP A 105 -8.02 2.66 -18.10
C TRP A 105 -8.78 3.06 -19.35
N ARG A 106 -9.84 2.32 -19.69
CA ARG A 106 -10.67 2.60 -20.88
C ARG A 106 -11.33 3.98 -20.86
N ALA A 107 -11.57 4.52 -19.67
CA ALA A 107 -12.15 5.85 -19.50
C ALA A 107 -11.10 6.98 -19.49
N GLY A 108 -9.80 6.68 -19.54
CA GLY A 108 -8.73 7.68 -19.48
C GLY A 108 -8.62 8.38 -18.13
N ARG A 109 -9.07 7.75 -17.03
CA ARG A 109 -9.12 8.36 -15.70
C ARG A 109 -7.90 7.97 -14.88
N VAL A 110 -6.85 8.78 -14.98
CA VAL A 110 -5.52 8.52 -14.39
C VAL A 110 -5.58 8.25 -12.88
N ASP A 111 -6.14 9.17 -12.09
CA ASP A 111 -6.18 9.01 -10.62
C ASP A 111 -6.94 7.75 -10.19
N GLU A 112 -8.07 7.47 -10.85
CA GLU A 112 -8.85 6.26 -10.58
C GLU A 112 -8.11 4.98 -10.99
N PHE A 113 -7.32 5.04 -12.07
CA PHE A 113 -6.49 3.92 -12.48
C PHE A 113 -5.39 3.63 -11.47
N VAL A 114 -4.71 4.66 -10.96
CA VAL A 114 -3.66 4.50 -9.93
C VAL A 114 -4.22 3.85 -8.67
N GLU A 115 -5.38 4.30 -8.19
CA GLU A 115 -6.02 3.71 -7.01
C GLU A 115 -6.51 2.27 -7.26
N ALA A 116 -7.09 2.00 -8.42
CA ALA A 116 -7.56 0.66 -8.78
C ALA A 116 -6.40 -0.33 -8.97
N ASP A 117 -5.28 0.12 -9.54
CA ASP A 117 -4.06 -0.67 -9.69
C ASP A 117 -3.44 -0.98 -8.31
N ALA A 118 -3.35 0.00 -7.41
CA ALA A 118 -2.90 -0.22 -6.03
C ALA A 118 -3.82 -1.18 -5.26
N ALA A 119 -5.14 -1.11 -5.51
CA ALA A 119 -6.12 -2.03 -4.92
C ALA A 119 -5.96 -3.46 -5.42
N LEU A 120 -5.65 -3.67 -6.72
CA LEU A 120 -5.37 -4.98 -7.28
C LEU A 120 -4.14 -5.63 -6.63
N HIS A 121 -3.04 -4.88 -6.52
CA HIS A 121 -1.83 -5.38 -5.84
C HIS A 121 -2.09 -5.73 -4.38
N THR A 122 -2.85 -4.90 -3.66
CA THR A 122 -3.28 -5.18 -2.29
C THR A 122 -4.11 -6.47 -2.20
N ALA A 123 -5.01 -6.70 -3.16
CA ALA A 123 -5.82 -7.92 -3.21
C ALA A 123 -4.95 -9.17 -3.42
N VAL A 124 -3.91 -9.10 -4.28
CA VAL A 124 -2.94 -10.20 -4.45
C VAL A 124 -2.21 -10.51 -3.14
N VAL A 125 -1.75 -9.47 -2.43
CA VAL A 125 -1.07 -9.63 -1.13
C VAL A 125 -1.99 -10.26 -0.09
N ASN A 126 -3.26 -9.84 -0.02
CA ASN A 126 -4.21 -10.42 0.91
C ASN A 126 -4.51 -11.89 0.59
N ALA A 127 -4.63 -12.24 -0.69
CA ALA A 127 -4.84 -13.61 -1.15
C ALA A 127 -3.68 -14.57 -0.80
N ALA A 128 -2.49 -14.03 -0.47
CA ALA A 128 -1.36 -14.81 0.04
C ALA A 128 -1.60 -15.36 1.46
N HIS A 129 -2.64 -14.90 2.18
CA HIS A 129 -2.97 -15.31 3.54
C HIS A 129 -1.74 -15.31 4.48
N ASN A 130 -0.93 -14.26 4.37
CA ASN A 130 0.22 -14.01 5.21
C ASN A 130 0.06 -12.65 5.89
N GLY A 131 -0.45 -12.66 7.13
CA GLY A 131 -0.78 -11.42 7.86
C GLY A 131 0.42 -10.49 8.02
N MET A 132 1.61 -11.03 8.29
CA MET A 132 2.84 -10.22 8.41
C MET A 132 3.21 -9.56 7.07
N LEU A 133 3.08 -10.28 5.96
CA LEU A 133 3.32 -9.72 4.63
C LEU A 133 2.31 -8.61 4.31
N ALA A 134 1.04 -8.81 4.62
CA ALA A 134 -0.01 -7.82 4.41
C ALA A 134 0.21 -6.55 5.25
N GLU A 135 0.61 -6.70 6.52
CA GLU A 135 0.95 -5.58 7.40
C GLU A 135 2.14 -4.78 6.85
N LEU A 136 3.25 -5.45 6.51
CA LEU A 136 4.43 -4.78 5.93
C LEU A 136 4.13 -4.11 4.59
N TYR A 137 3.31 -4.76 3.75
CA TYR A 137 2.91 -4.19 2.47
C TYR A 137 2.02 -2.95 2.64
N ALA A 138 1.10 -2.98 3.60
CA ALA A 138 0.28 -1.82 3.95
C ALA A 138 1.14 -0.66 4.45
N SER A 139 2.20 -0.94 5.23
CA SER A 139 3.17 0.09 5.67
C SER A 139 3.85 0.80 4.51
N VAL A 140 4.05 0.14 3.37
CA VAL A 140 4.64 0.72 2.16
C VAL A 140 3.60 1.20 1.13
N GLY A 141 2.31 1.21 1.47
CA GLY A 141 1.23 1.51 0.51
C GLY A 141 1.29 2.92 -0.13
N ALA A 142 1.87 3.90 0.56
CA ALA A 142 2.13 5.22 -0.05
C ALA A 142 3.23 5.15 -1.13
N ALA A 143 4.24 4.30 -0.91
CA ALA A 143 5.30 4.03 -1.88
C ALA A 143 4.74 3.40 -3.14
N LEU A 144 3.89 2.38 -2.95
CA LEU A 144 3.16 1.70 -4.01
C LEU A 144 2.44 2.70 -4.92
N ARG A 145 1.57 3.56 -4.35
CA ARG A 145 0.85 4.57 -5.14
C ARG A 145 1.79 5.53 -5.87
N SER A 146 2.86 5.99 -5.20
CA SER A 146 3.86 6.86 -5.84
C SER A 146 4.52 6.19 -7.04
N THR A 147 4.97 4.94 -6.90
CA THR A 147 5.58 4.18 -8.00
C THR A 147 4.61 3.93 -9.17
N ILE A 148 3.34 3.60 -8.89
CA ILE A 148 2.31 3.41 -9.93
C ILE A 148 2.04 4.75 -10.64
N SER A 149 1.89 5.83 -9.88
CA SER A 149 1.67 7.17 -10.42
C SER A 149 2.82 7.62 -11.32
N GLN A 150 4.08 7.38 -10.91
CA GLN A 150 5.25 7.72 -11.73
C GLN A 150 5.34 6.89 -13.01
N ALA A 151 5.06 5.57 -12.93
CA ALA A 151 5.04 4.71 -14.12
C ALA A 151 3.94 5.12 -15.11
N THR A 152 2.78 5.50 -14.58
CA THR A 152 1.59 5.94 -15.34
C THR A 152 1.84 7.31 -16.00
N GLY A 153 2.43 8.27 -15.27
CA GLY A 153 2.57 9.65 -15.72
C GLY A 153 1.25 10.42 -15.74
N ASP A 154 1.19 11.49 -16.53
CA ASP A 154 0.02 12.39 -16.59
C ASP A 154 -1.11 11.87 -17.51
N ALA A 155 -0.86 10.80 -18.27
CA ALA A 155 -1.79 10.26 -19.25
C ALA A 155 -1.67 8.73 -19.39
N LEU A 156 -2.78 8.07 -19.70
CA LEU A 156 -2.83 6.62 -19.93
C LEU A 156 -2.46 6.31 -21.39
N GLU A 157 -1.16 6.18 -21.63
CA GLU A 157 -0.61 5.89 -22.95
C GLU A 157 -0.61 4.37 -23.23
N PRO A 158 -1.10 3.89 -24.39
CA PRO A 158 -1.14 2.46 -24.73
C PRO A 158 0.20 1.73 -24.60
N GLU A 159 1.32 2.41 -24.87
CA GLU A 159 2.68 1.85 -24.78
C GLU A 159 3.11 1.55 -23.34
N ARG A 160 2.47 2.20 -22.36
CA ARG A 160 2.70 2.01 -20.92
C ARG A 160 1.70 1.03 -20.31
N TYR A 161 0.78 0.48 -21.10
CA TYR A 161 -0.22 -0.45 -20.60
C TYR A 161 0.44 -1.76 -20.14
N VAL A 162 0.06 -2.18 -18.93
CA VAL A 162 0.48 -3.44 -18.34
C VAL A 162 -0.72 -4.33 -18.11
N ASP A 163 -0.73 -5.50 -18.74
CA ASP A 163 -1.80 -6.48 -18.64
C ASP A 163 -1.68 -7.34 -17.37
N HIS A 164 -2.44 -6.97 -16.34
CA HIS A 164 -2.50 -7.72 -15.09
C HIS A 164 -3.44 -8.94 -15.13
N ALA A 165 -4.18 -9.17 -16.22
CA ALA A 165 -5.06 -10.33 -16.32
C ALA A 165 -4.25 -11.64 -16.24
N ARG A 166 -3.06 -11.66 -16.84
CA ARG A 166 -2.13 -12.80 -16.80
C ARG A 166 -1.73 -13.19 -15.37
N LEU A 167 -1.53 -12.22 -14.50
CA LEU A 167 -1.22 -12.47 -13.08
C LEU A 167 -2.43 -13.08 -12.36
N VAL A 168 -3.61 -12.48 -12.53
CA VAL A 168 -4.85 -12.98 -11.91
C VAL A 168 -5.17 -14.39 -12.39
N ASP A 169 -5.00 -14.66 -13.69
CA ASP A 169 -5.20 -15.98 -14.27
C ASP A 169 -4.22 -17.02 -13.70
N ALA A 170 -2.96 -16.66 -13.52
CA ALA A 170 -1.95 -17.52 -12.89
C ALA A 170 -2.34 -17.91 -11.46
N ILE A 171 -2.80 -16.94 -10.67
CA ILE A 171 -3.30 -17.16 -9.30
C ILE A 171 -4.55 -18.06 -9.32
N ARG A 172 -5.47 -17.82 -10.26
CA ARG A 172 -6.70 -18.61 -10.43
C ARG A 172 -6.39 -20.06 -10.77
N LEU A 173 -5.45 -20.30 -11.67
CA LEU A 173 -4.97 -21.63 -12.05
C LEU A 173 -4.20 -22.34 -10.92
N GLY A 174 -3.75 -21.58 -9.91
CA GLY A 174 -2.96 -22.09 -8.81
C GLY A 174 -1.53 -22.47 -9.23
N ASP A 175 -0.97 -21.76 -10.21
CA ASP A 175 0.41 -21.95 -10.65
C ASP A 175 1.33 -20.92 -9.96
N PRO A 176 2.05 -21.30 -8.89
CA PRO A 176 2.89 -20.38 -8.15
C PRO A 176 4.09 -19.85 -8.95
N ALA A 177 4.65 -20.67 -9.84
CA ALA A 177 5.82 -20.28 -10.63
C ALA A 177 5.43 -19.28 -11.72
N LEU A 178 4.29 -19.52 -12.36
CA LEU A 178 3.68 -18.57 -13.29
C LEU A 178 3.32 -17.27 -12.58
N ALA A 179 2.60 -17.32 -11.46
CA ALA A 179 2.18 -16.12 -10.73
C ALA A 179 3.36 -15.25 -10.30
N ALA A 180 4.43 -15.87 -9.77
CA ALA A 180 5.66 -15.17 -9.40
C ALA A 180 6.33 -14.47 -10.60
N ARG A 181 6.35 -15.15 -11.76
CA ARG A 181 6.94 -14.59 -12.99
C ARG A 181 6.14 -13.42 -13.52
N GLU A 182 4.82 -13.57 -13.63
CA GLU A 182 3.95 -12.50 -14.12
C GLU A 182 4.02 -11.27 -13.20
N ALA A 183 4.00 -11.45 -11.87
CA ALA A 183 4.20 -10.36 -10.91
C ALA A 183 5.57 -9.66 -11.05
N GLY A 184 6.63 -10.43 -11.32
CA GLY A 184 7.99 -9.89 -11.45
C GLY A 184 8.22 -9.11 -12.75
N ALA A 185 7.52 -9.46 -13.83
CA ALA A 185 7.72 -8.88 -15.16
C ALA A 185 7.31 -7.40 -15.26
N PHE A 186 6.38 -6.95 -14.42
CA PHE A 186 5.87 -5.57 -14.43
C PHE A 186 6.77 -4.59 -13.67
N LEU A 187 7.74 -5.10 -12.93
CA LEU A 187 8.62 -4.34 -12.05
C LEU A 187 10.08 -4.40 -12.49
N GLU A 188 10.34 -4.93 -13.70
CA GLU A 188 11.66 -4.83 -14.31
C GLU A 188 11.85 -3.41 -14.86
N PRO A 189 12.96 -2.73 -14.52
CA PRO A 189 13.28 -1.48 -15.17
C PRO A 189 13.45 -1.72 -16.67
N SER A 190 12.94 -0.81 -17.49
CA SER A 190 13.29 -0.79 -18.92
C SER A 190 14.81 -0.81 -19.05
N PRO A 191 15.39 -1.72 -19.84
CA PRO A 191 16.83 -1.73 -20.03
C PRO A 191 17.25 -0.46 -20.80
N GLY A 192 17.78 0.53 -20.08
CA GLY A 192 18.49 1.68 -20.66
C GLY A 192 17.94 3.08 -20.34
N GLU A 193 17.83 3.44 -19.06
CA GLU A 193 17.94 4.84 -18.60
C GLU A 193 19.28 5.07 -17.89
#